data_AF-A0A183TB19-F1
#
_entry.id   AF-A0A183TB19-F1
#
_cell.length_a   1.000
_cell.length_b   1.000
_cell.length_c   1.000
_cell.angle_alpha   90.00
_cell.angle_beta   90.00
_cell.angle_gamma   90.00
#
_symmetry.space_group_name_H-M   'P 1'
#
loop_
_entity.id
_entity.type
_entity.pdbx_description
1 polymer ?
#
loop_
_entity_poly.entity_id
_entity_poly.type
_entity_poly.pdbx_seq_one_letter_code
_entity_poly.pdbx_strand_id
1 'polypeptide(L)'
;MCDFLDLHQQILLPALLLCCQRQAIEALTEVLVKRAITVAHIYTQYASRVQLCAAQRAFVDSPALEAIRQRLGLKASLHWLLLQPVQVLSTYQEVLQVLQKVCSPLEVDRLEAASRHLALVAMWTNNAAHLAMLQV
;
A
#
# COMPACT_ATOMS: atom_id res chain seq x y z
N MET A 1 1.65 5.74 12.28
CA MET A 1 2.47 4.63 11.71
C MET A 1 1.78 3.29 11.95
N CYS A 2 1.13 3.11 13.10
CA CYS A 2 0.19 2.00 13.32
C CYS A 2 -0.93 1.97 12.27
N ASP A 3 -1.41 3.14 11.83
CA ASP A 3 -2.55 3.27 10.90
C ASP A 3 -2.38 2.51 9.58
N PHE A 4 -1.14 2.41 9.06
CA PHE A 4 -0.86 1.62 7.84
C PHE A 4 -1.00 0.12 8.11
N LEU A 5 -0.38 -0.34 9.21
CA LEU A 5 -0.48 -1.74 9.62
C LEU A 5 -1.93 -2.11 9.98
N ASP A 6 -2.63 -1.24 10.70
CA ASP A 6 -4.03 -1.42 11.08
C ASP A 6 -4.94 -1.47 9.86
N LEU A 7 -4.75 -0.58 8.88
CA LEU A 7 -5.46 -0.63 7.60
C LEU A 7 -5.27 -2.00 6.92
N HIS A 8 -4.04 -2.49 6.86
CA HIS A 8 -3.76 -3.77 6.22
C HIS A 8 -4.33 -4.95 7.02
N GLN A 9 -4.09 -5.01 8.32
CA GLN A 9 -4.47 -6.16 9.15
C GLN A 9 -5.97 -6.23 9.40
N GLN A 10 -6.64 -5.10 9.58
CA GLN A 10 -8.03 -5.06 10.01
C GLN A 10 -9.02 -4.85 8.87
N ILE A 11 -8.57 -4.30 7.73
CA ILE A 11 -9.47 -3.92 6.62
C ILE A 11 -9.10 -4.67 5.34
N LEU A 12 -7.89 -4.48 4.81
CA LEU A 12 -7.53 -5.00 3.49
C LEU A 12 -7.31 -6.52 3.48
N LEU A 13 -6.58 -7.06 4.46
CA LEU A 13 -6.28 -8.49 4.55
C LEU A 13 -7.57 -9.32 4.73
N PRO A 14 -8.51 -8.99 5.65
CA PRO A 14 -9.76 -9.72 5.75
C PRO A 14 -10.58 -9.70 4.45
N ALA A 15 -10.63 -8.55 3.75
CA ALA A 15 -11.34 -8.43 2.48
C ALA A 15 -10.71 -9.30 1.38
N LEU A 16 -9.37 -9.31 1.28
CA LEU A 16 -8.63 -10.20 0.38
C LEU A 16 -8.88 -11.67 0.71
N LEU A 17 -8.84 -12.05 1.98
CA LEU A 17 -9.08 -13.43 2.40
C LEU A 17 -10.50 -13.89 2.04
N LEU A 18 -11.51 -13.05 2.23
CA LEU A 18 -12.88 -13.33 1.80
C LEU A 18 -12.98 -13.48 0.28
N CYS A 19 -12.31 -12.60 -0.47
CA CYS A 19 -12.23 -12.69 -1.93
C CYS A 19 -11.60 -14.02 -2.38
N CYS A 20 -10.47 -14.44 -1.78
CA CYS A 20 -9.77 -15.66 -2.17
C CYS A 20 -10.49 -16.94 -1.71
N GLN A 21 -11.02 -16.97 -0.49
CA GLN A 21 -11.59 -18.20 0.11
C GLN A 21 -13.04 -18.44 -0.27
N ARG A 22 -13.82 -17.36 -0.44
CA ARG A 22 -15.28 -17.43 -0.65
C ARG A 22 -15.72 -16.83 -1.98
N GLN A 23 -14.76 -16.45 -2.84
CA GLN A 23 -15.04 -15.77 -4.11
C GLN A 23 -15.86 -14.48 -3.94
N ALA A 24 -15.80 -13.87 -2.74
CA ALA A 24 -16.58 -12.69 -2.39
C ALA A 24 -15.87 -11.41 -2.87
N ILE A 25 -15.91 -11.16 -4.18
CA ILE A 25 -15.28 -10.00 -4.84
C ILE A 25 -15.87 -8.69 -4.32
N GLU A 26 -17.14 -8.69 -3.90
CA GLU A 26 -17.81 -7.55 -3.31
C GLU A 26 -17.07 -7.02 -2.09
N ALA A 27 -16.56 -7.89 -1.22
CA ALA A 27 -15.87 -7.47 -0.01
C ALA A 27 -14.60 -6.66 -0.34
N LEU A 28 -13.84 -7.10 -1.34
CA LEU A 28 -12.64 -6.41 -1.79
C LEU A 28 -12.98 -5.10 -2.52
N THR A 29 -13.88 -5.15 -3.50
CA THR A 29 -14.28 -3.98 -4.28
C THR A 29 -14.94 -2.91 -3.42
N GLU A 30 -15.76 -3.30 -2.43
CA GLU A 30 -16.37 -2.37 -1.49
C GLU A 30 -15.32 -1.64 -0.65
N VAL A 31 -14.32 -2.33 -0.12
CA VAL A 31 -13.23 -1.68 0.63
C VAL A 31 -12.48 -0.71 -0.27
N LEU A 32 -12.07 -1.15 -1.46
CA LEU A 32 -11.26 -0.33 -2.37
C LEU A 32 -12.00 0.88 -2.92
N VAL A 33 -13.33 0.81 -3.06
CA VAL A 33 -14.17 1.92 -3.53
C VAL A 33 -14.64 2.80 -2.37
N LYS A 34 -15.37 2.24 -1.41
CA LYS A 34 -16.01 3.04 -0.33
C LYS A 34 -15.00 3.64 0.64
N ARG A 35 -13.85 2.99 0.83
CA ARG A 35 -12.77 3.47 1.71
C ARG A 35 -11.60 4.05 0.93
N ALA A 36 -11.74 4.33 -0.37
CA ALA A 36 -10.66 4.85 -1.22
C ALA A 36 -9.98 6.09 -0.62
N ILE A 37 -10.75 7.02 -0.05
CA ILE A 37 -10.22 8.24 0.58
C ILE A 37 -9.39 7.91 1.82
N THR A 38 -9.88 7.02 2.69
CA THR A 38 -9.14 6.57 3.88
C THR A 38 -7.85 5.87 3.50
N VAL A 39 -7.91 4.96 2.51
CA VAL A 39 -6.72 4.27 1.98
C VAL A 39 -5.73 5.29 1.44
N ALA A 40 -6.18 6.21 0.57
CA ALA A 40 -5.34 7.28 0.02
C ALA A 40 -4.68 8.12 1.11
N HIS A 41 -5.43 8.55 2.11
CA HIS A 41 -4.91 9.37 3.20
C HIS A 41 -3.78 8.66 3.95
N ILE A 42 -3.97 7.39 4.31
CA ILE A 42 -2.96 6.61 5.03
C ILE A 42 -1.72 6.36 4.16
N TYR A 43 -1.92 5.99 2.90
CA TYR A 43 -0.81 5.75 1.97
C TYR A 43 -0.01 7.01 1.64
N THR A 44 -0.67 8.12 1.35
CA THR A 44 -0.03 9.42 1.09
C THR A 44 0.79 9.89 2.30
N GLN A 45 0.24 9.84 3.50
CA GLN A 45 0.97 10.20 4.73
C GLN A 45 2.19 9.31 4.95
N TYR A 46 2.03 8.00 4.75
CA TYR A 46 3.14 7.05 4.89
C TYR A 46 4.24 7.35 3.87
N ALA A 47 3.88 7.49 2.59
CA ALA A 47 4.84 7.72 1.50
C ALA A 47 5.60 9.05 1.67
N SER A 48 4.92 10.14 2.01
CA SER A 48 5.56 11.42 2.29
C SER A 48 6.56 11.33 3.45
N ARG A 49 6.20 10.64 4.56
CA ARG A 49 7.11 10.48 5.71
C ARG A 49 8.34 9.66 5.37
N VAL A 50 8.16 8.54 4.67
CA VAL A 50 9.29 7.69 4.26
C VAL A 50 10.26 8.47 3.37
N GLN A 51 9.74 9.25 2.40
CA GLN A 51 10.58 10.07 1.54
C GLN A 51 11.29 11.19 2.30
N LEU A 52 10.60 11.88 3.21
CA LEU A 52 11.22 12.92 4.05
C LEU A 52 12.36 12.35 4.91
N CYS A 53 12.14 11.20 5.56
CA CYS A 53 13.19 10.53 6.33
C CYS A 53 14.36 10.08 5.45
N ALA A 54 14.10 9.61 4.23
CA ALA A 54 15.15 9.23 3.29
C ALA A 54 15.97 10.44 2.83
N ALA A 55 15.32 11.54 2.47
CA ALA A 55 15.95 12.79 2.05
C ALA A 55 16.80 13.42 3.17
N GLN A 56 16.34 13.34 4.41
CA GLN A 56 17.09 13.77 5.60
C GLN A 56 18.24 12.82 6.00
N ARG A 57 18.50 11.77 5.22
CA ARG A 57 19.50 10.73 5.52
C ARG A 57 19.28 10.05 6.88
N ALA A 58 18.06 10.05 7.41
CA ALA A 58 17.74 9.47 8.72
C ALA A 58 18.03 7.94 8.77
N PHE A 59 18.13 7.30 7.61
CA PHE A 59 18.43 5.88 7.47
C PHE A 59 19.87 5.57 7.04
N VAL A 60 20.67 6.60 6.72
CA VAL A 60 22.05 6.43 6.26
C VAL A 60 22.97 6.51 7.48
N ASP A 61 23.91 5.56 7.58
CA ASP A 61 25.01 5.55 8.57
C ASP A 61 24.62 5.61 10.05
N SER A 62 23.44 5.09 10.44
CA SER A 62 23.10 4.94 11.86
C SER A 62 23.60 3.61 12.44
N PRO A 63 24.61 3.60 13.33
CA PRO A 63 25.14 2.38 13.93
C PRO A 63 24.08 1.64 14.75
N ALA A 64 23.13 2.39 15.35
CA ALA A 64 22.03 1.84 16.12
C ALA A 64 21.05 1.06 15.24
N LEU A 65 20.69 1.60 14.06
CA LEU A 65 19.78 0.93 13.13
C LEU A 65 20.42 -0.33 12.53
N GLU A 66 21.73 -0.31 12.28
CA GLU A 66 22.47 -1.47 11.79
C GLU A 66 22.58 -2.57 12.85
N ALA A 67 22.82 -2.22 14.12
CA ALA A 67 22.78 -3.17 15.23
C ALA A 67 21.40 -3.82 15.40
N ILE A 68 20.31 -3.05 15.23
CA ILE A 68 18.94 -3.58 15.24
C ILE A 68 18.72 -4.54 14.07
N ARG A 69 19.15 -4.19 12.86
CA ARG A 69 19.03 -5.04 11.67
C ARG A 69 19.70 -6.39 11.87
N GLN A 70 20.93 -6.40 12.40
CA GLN A 70 21.69 -7.61 12.68
C GLN A 70 21.04 -8.45 13.78
N ARG A 71 20.60 -7.83 14.88
CA ARG A 71 19.93 -8.52 15.99
C ARG A 71 18.64 -9.20 15.56
N LEU A 72 17.90 -8.58 14.65
CA LEU A 72 16.66 -9.13 14.09
C LEU A 72 16.90 -10.08 12.91
N GLY A 73 18.15 -10.30 12.48
CA GLY A 73 18.49 -11.18 11.35
C GLY A 73 17.95 -10.69 10.00
N LEU A 74 17.68 -9.38 9.87
CA LEU A 74 17.05 -8.81 8.67
C LEU A 74 18.06 -8.72 7.53
N LYS A 75 17.77 -9.38 6.40
CA LYS A 75 18.62 -9.33 5.19
C LYS A 75 18.53 -7.99 4.47
N ALA A 76 17.35 -7.37 4.47
CA ALA A 76 17.11 -6.08 3.83
C ALA A 76 17.50 -4.92 4.75
N SER A 77 17.89 -3.79 4.15
CA SER A 77 18.07 -2.54 4.89
C SER A 77 16.73 -2.02 5.41
N LEU A 78 16.75 -1.29 6.53
CA LEU A 78 15.53 -0.69 7.08
C LEU A 78 14.87 0.28 6.09
N HIS A 79 15.65 1.02 5.32
CA HIS A 79 15.13 1.86 4.25
C HIS A 79 14.34 1.05 3.21
N TRP A 80 14.88 -0.10 2.76
CA TRP A 80 14.20 -0.97 1.82
C TRP A 80 12.87 -1.52 2.38
N LEU A 81 12.88 -1.96 3.64
CA LEU A 81 11.67 -2.43 4.32
C LEU A 81 10.60 -1.34 4.43
N LEU A 82 11.00 -0.09 4.62
CA LEU A 82 10.07 1.03 4.71
C LEU A 82 9.51 1.48 3.34
N LEU A 83 10.18 1.14 2.23
CA LEU A 83 9.67 1.39 0.88
C LEU A 83 8.65 0.34 0.42
N GLN A 84 8.74 -0.90 0.90
CA GLN A 84 7.85 -1.99 0.51
C GLN A 84 6.36 -1.64 0.60
N PRO A 85 5.86 -1.00 1.68
CA PRO A 85 4.45 -0.60 1.79
C PRO A 85 3.90 0.19 0.61
N VAL A 86 4.70 1.08 0.01
CA VAL A 86 4.28 1.87 -1.16
C VAL A 86 4.16 0.99 -2.42
N GLN A 87 5.03 -0.01 -2.53
CA GLN A 87 5.04 -0.96 -3.65
C GLN A 87 3.82 -1.91 -3.62
N VAL A 88 3.18 -2.12 -2.46
CA VAL A 88 2.01 -3.00 -2.36
C VAL A 88 0.83 -2.52 -3.22
N LEU A 89 0.74 -1.22 -3.55
CA LEU A 89 -0.32 -0.71 -4.44
C LEU A 89 -0.26 -1.32 -5.84
N SER A 90 0.93 -1.54 -6.40
CA SER A 90 1.05 -2.18 -7.72
C SER A 90 0.62 -3.65 -7.65
N THR A 91 0.90 -4.34 -6.54
CA THR A 91 0.40 -5.70 -6.31
C THR A 91 -1.13 -5.74 -6.30
N TYR A 92 -1.80 -4.78 -5.63
CA TYR A 92 -3.26 -4.72 -5.68
C TYR A 92 -3.80 -4.47 -7.09
N GLN A 93 -3.13 -3.63 -7.89
CA GLN A 93 -3.52 -3.39 -9.29
C GLN A 93 -3.40 -4.65 -10.15
N GLU A 94 -2.31 -5.39 -9.99
CA GLU A 94 -2.09 -6.67 -10.68
C GLU A 94 -3.16 -7.71 -10.29
N VAL A 95 -3.47 -7.81 -9.00
CA VAL A 95 -4.51 -8.73 -8.50
C VAL A 95 -5.87 -8.38 -9.12
N LEU A 96 -6.26 -7.11 -9.15
CA LEU A 96 -7.52 -6.69 -9.77
C LEU A 96 -7.56 -7.00 -11.28
N GLN A 97 -6.46 -6.80 -12.00
CA GLN A 97 -6.38 -7.16 -13.42
C GLN A 97 -6.51 -8.67 -13.66
N VAL A 98 -5.95 -9.50 -12.79
CA VAL A 98 -6.13 -10.95 -12.86
C VAL A 98 -7.58 -11.33 -12.60
N LEU A 99 -8.21 -10.75 -11.56
CA LEU A 99 -9.61 -10.99 -11.24
C LEU A 99 -10.54 -10.60 -12.40
N GLN A 100 -10.30 -9.46 -13.06
CA GLN A 100 -11.10 -9.02 -14.21
C GLN A 100 -11.10 -10.02 -15.38
N LYS A 101 -10.08 -10.86 -15.51
CA LYS A 101 -10.00 -11.88 -16.58
C LYS A 101 -10.78 -13.15 -16.27
N VAL A 102 -11.07 -13.42 -15.00
CA VAL A 102 -11.63 -14.70 -14.54
C VAL A 102 -13.04 -14.58 -13.96
N CYS A 103 -13.50 -13.36 -13.67
CA CYS A 103 -14.80 -13.09 -13.06
C CYS A 103 -15.90 -12.84 -14.11
N SER A 104 -17.15 -12.96 -13.69
CA SER A 104 -18.30 -12.73 -14.55
C SER A 104 -18.44 -11.24 -14.94
N PRO A 105 -19.15 -10.92 -16.04
CA PRO A 105 -19.30 -9.53 -16.49
C PRO A 105 -19.85 -8.56 -15.41
N LEU A 106 -20.78 -9.02 -14.57
CA LEU A 106 -21.33 -8.21 -13.47
C LEU A 106 -20.30 -7.89 -12.39
N GLU A 107 -19.34 -8.78 -12.16
CA GLU A 107 -18.23 -8.58 -11.22
C GLU A 107 -17.12 -7.72 -11.84
N VAL A 108 -16.93 -7.80 -13.15
CA VAL A 108 -15.96 -7.00 -13.90
C VAL A 108 -16.23 -5.51 -13.74
N ASP A 109 -17.48 -5.05 -13.84
CA ASP A 109 -17.83 -3.62 -13.66
C ASP A 109 -17.40 -3.09 -12.27
N ARG A 110 -17.54 -3.93 -11.23
CA ARG A 110 -17.14 -3.59 -9.85
C ARG A 110 -15.62 -3.57 -9.70
N LEU A 111 -14.94 -4.54 -10.32
CA LEU A 111 -13.49 -4.62 -10.34
C LEU A 111 -12.87 -3.45 -11.12
N GLU A 112 -13.48 -3.02 -12.23
CA GLU A 112 -13.07 -1.82 -12.96
C GLU A 112 -13.20 -0.56 -12.12
N ALA A 113 -14.33 -0.40 -11.40
CA ALA A 113 -14.49 0.70 -10.46
C ALA A 113 -13.39 0.68 -9.39
N ALA A 114 -13.14 -0.47 -8.76
CA ALA A 114 -12.07 -0.63 -7.78
C ALA A 114 -10.69 -0.29 -8.36
N SER A 115 -10.40 -0.73 -9.59
CA SER A 115 -9.15 -0.43 -10.29
C SER A 115 -8.97 1.08 -10.54
N ARG A 116 -10.02 1.79 -10.93
CA ARG A 116 -9.98 3.26 -11.11
C ARG A 116 -9.66 3.96 -9.78
N HIS A 117 -10.32 3.57 -8.69
CA HIS A 117 -10.05 4.14 -7.38
C HIS A 117 -8.62 3.85 -6.90
N LEU A 118 -8.15 2.61 -7.08
CA LEU A 118 -6.79 2.24 -6.71
C LEU A 118 -5.73 2.95 -7.54
N ALA A 119 -5.98 3.20 -8.82
CA ALA A 119 -5.11 4.02 -9.67
C ALA A 119 -5.01 5.47 -9.16
N LEU A 120 -6.12 6.06 -8.72
CA LEU A 120 -6.12 7.39 -8.09
C LEU A 120 -5.33 7.40 -6.77
N VAL A 121 -5.54 6.38 -5.93
CA VAL A 121 -4.77 6.20 -4.69
C VAL A 121 -3.27 6.15 -4.98
N ALA A 122 -2.85 5.35 -5.96
CA ALA A 122 -1.46 5.24 -6.37
C ALA A 122 -0.89 6.57 -6.88
N MET A 123 -1.64 7.27 -7.73
CA MET A 123 -1.25 8.59 -8.24
C MET A 123 -1.06 9.61 -7.09
N TRP A 124 -2.01 9.72 -6.18
CA TRP A 124 -1.92 10.64 -5.04
C TRP A 124 -0.76 10.27 -4.11
N THR A 125 -0.58 8.98 -3.84
CA THR A 125 0.54 8.49 -3.03
C THR A 125 1.88 8.86 -3.65
N ASN A 126 2.01 8.70 -4.96
CA ASN A 126 3.22 9.07 -5.70
C ASN A 126 3.45 10.58 -5.67
N ASN A 127 2.41 11.39 -5.88
CA ASN A 127 2.50 12.85 -5.82
C ASN A 127 2.92 13.31 -4.42
N ALA A 128 2.34 12.73 -3.36
CA ALA A 128 2.67 13.05 -1.98
C ALA A 128 4.13 12.68 -1.64
N ALA A 129 4.63 11.57 -2.17
CA ALA A 129 6.03 11.16 -2.03
C ALA A 129 6.97 12.18 -2.69
N HIS A 130 6.70 12.58 -3.94
CA HIS A 130 7.51 13.56 -4.66
C HIS A 130 7.45 14.97 -4.04
N LEU A 131 6.26 15.42 -3.62
CA LEU A 131 6.10 16.71 -2.94
C LEU A 131 6.92 16.78 -1.65
N ALA A 132 7.01 15.68 -0.89
CA ALA A 132 7.82 15.63 0.32
C ALA A 132 9.32 15.82 0.03
N MET A 133 9.81 15.37 -1.13
CA MET A 133 11.20 15.58 -1.52
C MET A 133 11.53 17.05 -1.86
N LEU A 134 10.53 17.84 -2.26
CA LEU A 134 10.70 19.27 -2.57
C LEU A 134 10.73 20.15 -1.31
N GLN A 135 10.39 19.60 -0.15
CA GLN A 135 10.34 20.33 1.12
C GLN A 135 11.64 20.24 1.93
N VAL A 136 12.69 19.63 1.36
CA VAL A 136 13.99 19.36 1.99
C VAL A 136 15.07 20.24 1.38
#